data_AF-A0A4Q5QDA7-F1
#
_entry.id   AF-A0A4Q5QDA7-F1
#
_cell.length_a   1.000
_cell.length_b   1.000
_cell.length_c   1.000
_cell.angle_alpha   90.00
_cell.angle_beta   90.00
_cell.angle_gamma   90.00
#
_symmetry.space_group_name_H-M   'P 1'
#
loop_
_entity.id
_entity.type
_entity.pdbx_description
1 polymer ?
#
loop_
_entity_poly.entity_id
_entity_poly.type
_entity_poly.pdbx_seq_one_letter_code
_entity_poly.pdbx_strand_id
1 'polypeptide(L)'
;MIMRYVIAATLPFMLIACDGPAEKAGEARDRATANAAGVEYRGDGPAERVGEAQDRTNRAAREDLDAKQDEIKTQADTQADQLEKQARQIRDDAEERAAALSNISAAR
;
A
#
# COMPACT_ATOMS: atom_id res chain seq x y z
N MET A 1 35.11 9.53 -26.64
CA MET A 1 35.02 8.91 -25.29
C MET A 1 34.57 9.99 -24.32
N ILE A 2 33.30 10.00 -23.94
CA ILE A 2 32.77 10.92 -22.93
C ILE A 2 32.07 10.08 -21.85
N MET A 3 32.42 10.41 -20.62
CA MET A 3 32.31 9.65 -19.38
C MET A 3 30.86 9.33 -19.01
N ARG A 4 30.59 8.07 -18.65
CA ARG A 4 29.38 7.64 -17.94
C ARG A 4 29.41 8.25 -16.53
N TYR A 5 28.49 9.16 -16.23
CA TYR A 5 28.17 9.53 -14.86
C TYR A 5 26.91 8.79 -14.43
N VAL A 6 27.11 7.65 -13.77
CA VAL A 6 26.13 7.14 -12.81
C VAL A 6 26.32 8.00 -11.56
N ILE A 7 25.43 8.95 -11.34
CA ILE A 7 25.22 9.52 -10.01
C ILE A 7 23.81 9.11 -9.62
N ALA A 8 23.77 8.09 -8.77
CA ALA A 8 22.60 7.68 -8.04
C ALA A 8 22.08 8.89 -7.23
N ALA A 9 20.94 9.43 -7.63
CA ALA A 9 20.20 10.38 -6.81
C ALA A 9 19.31 9.58 -5.84
N THR A 10 19.93 8.98 -4.84
CA THR A 10 19.24 8.63 -3.60
C THR A 10 18.86 9.95 -2.91
N LEU A 11 17.59 10.33 -3.00
CA LEU A 11 17.00 11.44 -2.24
C LEU A 11 16.07 10.87 -1.15
N PRO A 12 16.58 10.48 0.04
CA PRO A 12 15.76 10.28 1.22
C PRO A 12 15.80 11.57 2.03
N PHE A 13 15.17 12.63 1.56
CA PHE A 13 15.06 13.87 2.32
C PHE A 13 13.69 14.48 2.07
N MET A 14 12.72 14.14 2.92
CA MET A 14 11.72 15.05 3.51
C MET A 14 10.88 14.27 4.54
N LEU A 15 11.48 13.94 5.69
CA LEU A 15 10.73 13.75 6.94
C LEU A 15 10.36 15.13 7.48
N ILE A 16 9.64 15.93 6.70
CA ILE A 16 8.88 17.03 7.28
C ILE A 16 7.68 16.33 7.91
N ALA A 17 7.57 16.42 9.22
CA ALA A 17 6.48 15.85 10.00
C ALA A 17 5.14 16.21 9.31
N CYS A 18 4.52 15.22 8.68
CA CYS A 18 3.11 15.33 8.37
C CYS A 18 2.40 15.16 9.71
N ASP A 19 2.26 16.26 10.45
CA ASP A 19 1.59 16.24 11.75
C ASP A 19 0.22 15.60 11.58
N GLY A 20 -0.03 14.59 12.41
CA GLY A 20 -1.26 13.82 12.31
C GLY A 20 -2.47 14.61 12.85
N PRO A 21 -3.70 14.15 12.57
CA PRO A 21 -4.90 14.86 13.01
C PRO A 21 -4.99 15.02 14.54
N ALA A 22 -4.53 14.03 15.32
CA ALA A 22 -4.58 14.09 16.78
C ALA A 22 -3.48 15.00 17.33
N GLU A 23 -2.28 14.97 16.74
CA GLU A 23 -1.17 15.88 17.03
C GLU A 23 -1.57 17.34 16.85
N LYS A 24 -2.17 17.68 15.70
CA LYS A 24 -2.71 19.04 15.43
C LYS A 24 -3.78 19.46 16.42
N ALA A 25 -4.65 18.52 16.82
CA ALA A 25 -5.67 18.80 17.82
C ALA A 25 -5.06 19.05 19.21
N GLY A 26 -3.97 18.36 19.54
CA GLY A 26 -3.17 18.58 20.74
C GLY A 26 -2.45 19.92 20.72
N GLU A 27 -1.76 20.23 19.63
CA GLU A 27 -1.08 21.50 19.40
C GLU A 27 -2.03 22.70 19.58
N ALA A 28 -3.25 22.61 19.03
CA ALA A 28 -4.25 23.66 19.18
C ALA A 28 -4.66 23.90 20.65
N ARG A 29 -4.74 22.83 21.46
CA ARG A 29 -5.06 22.92 22.90
C ARG A 29 -3.90 23.50 23.69
N ASP A 30 -2.68 23.06 23.41
CA ASP A 30 -1.49 23.57 24.09
C ASP A 30 -1.24 25.03 23.74
N ARG A 31 -1.42 25.42 22.48
CA ARG A 31 -1.36 26.82 22.03
C ARG A 31 -2.43 27.67 22.72
N ALA A 32 -3.67 27.18 22.82
CA ALA A 32 -4.73 27.91 23.54
C ALA A 32 -4.39 28.11 25.02
N THR A 33 -3.78 27.10 25.66
CA THR A 33 -3.35 27.16 27.06
C THR A 33 -2.20 28.15 27.26
N ALA A 34 -1.19 28.12 26.38
CA ALA A 34 -0.08 29.06 26.40
C ALA A 34 -0.58 30.51 26.24
N ASN A 35 -1.47 30.74 25.26
CA ASN A 35 -2.10 32.05 25.04
C ASN A 35 -2.87 32.53 26.28
N ALA A 36 -3.65 31.66 26.92
CA ALA A 36 -4.39 31.99 28.14
C ALA A 36 -3.48 32.32 29.33
N ALA A 37 -2.32 31.66 29.40
CA ALA A 37 -1.28 31.93 30.40
C ALA A 37 -0.40 33.15 30.06
N GLY A 38 -0.60 33.79 28.91
CA GLY A 38 0.19 34.93 28.46
C GLY A 38 1.64 34.56 28.14
N VAL A 39 1.93 33.29 27.90
CA VAL A 39 3.26 32.79 27.54
C VAL A 39 3.28 32.37 26.08
N GLU A 40 4.45 32.48 25.45
CA GLU A 40 4.65 32.04 24.09
C GLU A 40 4.56 30.51 23.99
N TYR A 41 3.80 30.03 23.01
CA TYR A 41 3.79 28.62 22.66
C TYR A 41 5.05 28.24 21.89
N ARG A 42 5.81 27.26 22.37
CA ARG A 42 7.08 26.84 21.77
C ARG A 42 7.03 25.51 20.99
N GLY A 43 5.83 24.93 20.84
CA GLY A 43 5.66 23.58 20.30
C GLY A 43 5.96 22.48 21.31
N ASP A 44 5.75 21.23 20.90
CA ASP A 44 5.93 20.01 21.69
C ASP A 44 5.17 20.02 23.02
N GLY A 45 3.95 20.53 22.99
CA GLY A 45 3.10 20.59 24.16
C GLY A 45 2.66 19.19 24.65
N PRO A 46 2.23 19.04 25.92
CA PRO A 46 1.79 17.75 26.44
C PRO A 46 0.64 17.13 25.66
N ALA A 47 -0.33 17.92 25.19
CA ALA A 47 -1.44 17.41 24.39
C ALA A 47 -1.00 17.07 22.97
N GLU A 48 -0.11 17.86 22.37
CA GLU A 48 0.52 17.60 21.07
C GLU A 48 1.23 16.23 21.07
N ARG A 49 2.10 15.95 22.06
CA ARG A 49 2.79 14.66 22.19
C ARG A 49 1.87 13.46 22.35
N VAL A 50 0.78 13.64 23.11
CA VAL A 50 -0.24 12.60 23.27
C VAL A 50 -0.99 12.38 21.96
N GLY A 51 -1.21 13.42 21.17
CA GLY A 51 -1.76 13.34 19.83
C GLY A 51 -0.82 12.62 18.86
N GLU A 52 0.46 13.00 18.83
CA GLU A 52 1.49 12.37 18.01
C GLU A 52 1.61 10.86 18.31
N ALA A 53 1.59 10.47 19.58
CA ALA A 53 1.59 9.06 19.97
C ALA A 53 0.38 8.30 19.43
N GLN A 54 -0.82 8.88 19.50
CA GLN A 54 -2.03 8.28 18.93
C GLN A 54 -1.93 8.16 17.41
N ASP A 55 -1.44 9.19 16.74
CA ASP A 55 -1.28 9.19 15.29
C ASP A 55 -0.26 8.15 14.82
N ARG A 56 0.85 7.96 15.56
CA ARG A 56 1.80 6.86 15.29
C ARG A 56 1.15 5.49 15.42
N THR A 57 0.37 5.27 16.48
CA THR A 57 -0.35 3.99 16.67
C THR A 57 -1.37 3.76 15.55
N ASN A 58 -2.15 4.78 15.20
CA ASN A 58 -3.14 4.69 14.14
C ASN A 58 -2.50 4.47 12.76
N ARG A 59 -1.34 5.09 12.50
CA ARG A 59 -0.59 4.89 11.27
C ARG A 59 -0.10 3.44 11.16
N ALA A 60 0.53 2.92 12.21
CA ALA A 60 0.99 1.53 12.23
C ALA A 60 -0.16 0.53 12.04
N ALA A 61 -1.32 0.78 12.65
CA ALA A 61 -2.50 -0.06 12.46
C ALA A 61 -3.02 -0.03 11.01
N ARG A 62 -2.98 1.13 10.34
CA ARG A 62 -3.36 1.25 8.92
C ARG A 62 -2.36 0.54 8.03
N GLU A 63 -1.07 0.70 8.27
CA GLU A 63 0.00 0.04 7.50
C GLU A 63 -0.11 -1.50 7.59
N ASP A 64 -0.45 -2.06 8.76
CA ASP A 64 -0.71 -3.49 8.92
C ASP A 64 -1.94 -3.97 8.12
N LEU A 65 -3.01 -3.15 8.09
CA LEU A 65 -4.21 -3.46 7.31
C LEU A 65 -3.94 -3.39 5.80
N ASP A 66 -3.21 -2.38 5.35
CA ASP A 66 -2.83 -2.23 3.94
C ASP A 66 -1.94 -3.41 3.50
N ALA A 67 -0.97 -3.81 4.33
CA ALA A 67 -0.13 -4.98 4.05
C ALA A 67 -0.96 -6.27 3.95
N LYS A 68 -1.93 -6.48 4.85
CA LYS A 68 -2.85 -7.62 4.79
C LYS A 68 -3.73 -7.58 3.54
N GLN A 69 -4.18 -6.39 3.14
CA GLN A 69 -4.99 -6.24 1.94
C GLN A 69 -4.19 -6.61 0.68
N ASP A 70 -2.94 -6.16 0.59
CA ASP A 70 -2.04 -6.48 -0.52
C ASP A 70 -1.73 -7.98 -0.56
N GLU A 71 -1.56 -8.62 0.59
CA GLU A 71 -1.38 -10.07 0.69
C GLU A 71 -2.60 -10.81 0.14
N ILE A 72 -3.81 -10.46 0.61
CA ILE A 72 -5.06 -11.08 0.16
C ILE A 72 -5.24 -10.91 -1.35
N LYS A 73 -4.95 -9.71 -1.87
CA LYS A 73 -5.05 -9.42 -3.30
C LYS A 73 -4.07 -10.28 -4.10
N THR A 74 -2.82 -10.37 -3.66
CA THR A 74 -1.79 -11.20 -4.30
C THR A 74 -2.18 -12.68 -4.30
N GLN A 75 -2.74 -13.18 -3.20
CA GLN A 75 -3.23 -14.55 -3.11
C GLN A 75 -4.41 -14.79 -4.07
N ALA A 76 -5.35 -13.85 -4.16
CA ALA A 76 -6.49 -13.94 -5.06
C ALA A 76 -6.05 -13.92 -6.54
N ASP A 77 -5.13 -13.03 -6.90
CA ASP A 77 -4.58 -12.94 -8.26
C ASP A 77 -3.85 -14.24 -8.64
N THR A 78 -3.07 -14.80 -7.71
CA THR A 78 -2.38 -16.08 -7.91
C THR A 78 -3.37 -17.24 -8.14
N GLN A 79 -4.46 -17.29 -7.37
CA GLN A 79 -5.50 -18.31 -7.54
C GLN A 79 -6.24 -18.13 -8.86
N ALA A 80 -6.55 -16.90 -9.26
CA ALA A 80 -7.18 -16.59 -10.54
C ALA A 80 -6.31 -17.05 -11.71
N ASP A 81 -5.00 -16.78 -11.66
CA ASP A 81 -4.05 -17.23 -12.68
C ASP A 81 -3.97 -18.75 -12.79
N GLN A 82 -4.03 -19.46 -11.66
CA GLN A 82 -4.05 -20.93 -11.65
C GLN A 82 -5.34 -21.48 -12.28
N LEU A 83 -6.49 -20.92 -11.93
CA LEU A 83 -7.78 -21.32 -12.49
C LEU A 83 -7.84 -21.04 -13.99
N GLU A 84 -7.33 -19.89 -14.43
CA GLU A 84 -7.29 -19.55 -15.85
C GLU A 84 -6.37 -20.50 -16.64
N LYS A 85 -5.23 -20.92 -16.06
CA LYS A 85 -4.37 -21.96 -16.67
C LYS A 85 -5.10 -23.29 -16.79
N GLN A 86 -5.80 -23.72 -15.75
CA GLN A 86 -6.59 -24.96 -15.80
C GLN A 86 -7.72 -24.87 -16.84
N ALA A 87 -8.40 -23.73 -16.91
CA ALA A 87 -9.45 -23.50 -17.90
C ALA A 87 -8.90 -23.52 -19.33
N ARG A 88 -7.72 -22.94 -19.58
CA ARG A 88 -7.03 -23.04 -20.88
C ARG A 88 -6.75 -24.50 -21.23
N GLN A 89 -6.15 -25.27 -20.32
CA GLN A 89 -5.88 -26.69 -20.55
C GLN A 89 -7.13 -27.50 -20.91
N ILE A 90 -8.24 -27.27 -20.19
CA ILE A 90 -9.51 -27.95 -20.48
C ILE A 90 -10.04 -27.58 -21.87
N ARG A 91 -9.92 -26.31 -22.27
CA ARG A 91 -10.33 -25.84 -23.61
C ARG A 91 -9.47 -26.46 -24.70
N ASP A 92 -8.16 -26.48 -24.52
CA ASP A 92 -7.20 -27.05 -25.47
C ASP A 92 -7.44 -28.56 -25.64
N ASP A 93 -7.62 -29.30 -24.54
CA ASP A 93 -7.95 -30.73 -24.55
C ASP A 93 -9.29 -31.02 -25.26
N ALA A 94 -10.29 -30.16 -25.05
CA ALA A 94 -11.59 -30.29 -25.69
C ALA A 94 -11.51 -30.02 -27.21
N GLU A 95 -10.72 -29.01 -27.61
CA GLU A 95 -10.48 -28.68 -29.01
C GLU A 95 -9.73 -29.81 -29.73
N GLU A 96 -8.69 -30.38 -29.11
CA GLU A 96 -7.96 -31.53 -29.66
C GLU A 96 -8.89 -32.73 -29.90
N ARG A 97 -9.73 -33.06 -28.90
CA ARG A 97 -10.71 -34.15 -29.02
C ARG A 97 -11.75 -33.88 -30.11
N ALA A 98 -12.24 -32.64 -30.21
CA ALA A 98 -13.20 -32.25 -31.24
C ALA A 98 -12.58 -32.37 -32.64
N ALA A 99 -11.34 -31.92 -32.82
CA ALA A 99 -10.61 -32.04 -34.08
C ALA A 99 -10.39 -33.51 -34.48
N ALA A 100 -10.00 -34.36 -33.52
CA ALA A 100 -9.84 -35.80 -33.76
C ALA A 100 -11.15 -36.46 -34.23
N LEU A 101 -12.27 -36.16 -33.58
CA LEU A 101 -13.59 -36.66 -33.97
C LEU A 101 -14.02 -36.15 -35.36
N SER A 102 -13.79 -34.87 -35.65
CA SER A 102 -14.09 -34.28 -36.95
C SER A 102 -13.32 -34.98 -38.08
N ASN A 103 -12.02 -35.19 -37.90
CA ASN A 103 -11.17 -35.86 -38.89
C ASN A 103 -11.60 -37.31 -39.14
N ILE A 104 -12.01 -38.05 -38.10
CA ILE A 104 -12.55 -39.41 -38.25
C ILE A 104 -13.87 -39.38 -39.04
N SER A 105 -14.74 -38.42 -38.76
CA SER A 105 -16.02 -38.29 -39.47
C SER A 105 -15.87 -37.91 -40.94
N ALA A 106 -14.85 -37.11 -41.29
CA ALA A 106 -14.56 -36.70 -42.66
C ALA A 106 -13.88 -37.78 -43.51
N ALA A 107 -13.30 -38.81 -42.87
CA ALA A 107 -12.63 -39.92 -43.55
C ALA A 107 -13.55 -41.13 -43.85
N ARG A 108 -14.82 -41.07 -43.45
CA ARG A 108 -15.87 -42.04 -43.77
C ARG A 108 -16.78 -41.53 -44.89
#